data_AF-A0A9D4LQ45-F1
#
_entry.id   AF-A0A9D4LQ45-F1
#
_cell.length_a   1.000
_cell.length_b   1.000
_cell.length_c   1.000
_cell.angle_alpha   90.00
_cell.angle_beta   90.00
_cell.angle_gamma   90.00
#
_symmetry.space_group_name_H-M   'P 1'
#
loop_
_entity.id
_entity.type
_entity.pdbx_description
1 polymer ?
#
loop_
_entity_poly.entity_id
_entity_poly.type
_entity_poly.pdbx_seq_one_letter_code
_entity_poly.pdbx_strand_id
1 'polypeptide(L)'
;MRSCPGNVEKSLENFMYPDAFKFITQSCKNVAGFDGNTNTYAIPSLALKIGTTLQKCLKILISKGIETNNQDLQTRAEELSKLFEINWTDDVSSNALRTLHEAKQNSQKELLPLANDVKVMSEYLRHEEETHANTLQESASDCEKRQAWHKLS
;
A
#
# COMPACT_ATOMS: atom_id res chain seq x y z
N MET A 1 -29.82 -31.12 15.32
CA MET A 1 -28.55 -31.35 16.05
C MET A 1 -27.60 -32.09 15.12
N ARG A 2 -26.65 -31.40 14.48
CA ARG A 2 -25.58 -32.07 13.73
C ARG A 2 -24.35 -32.07 14.64
N SER A 3 -23.98 -33.26 15.08
CA SER A 3 -22.81 -33.51 15.90
C SER A 3 -21.56 -33.09 15.13
N CYS A 4 -20.81 -32.12 15.65
CA CYS A 4 -19.50 -31.74 15.11
C CYS A 4 -18.52 -32.86 15.47
N PRO A 5 -17.89 -33.55 14.49
CA PRO A 5 -16.88 -34.54 14.80
C PRO A 5 -15.63 -33.81 15.28
N GLY A 6 -15.11 -34.27 16.42
CA GLY A 6 -13.70 -34.25 16.81
C GLY A 6 -12.98 -32.92 16.69
N ASN A 7 -12.62 -32.36 17.85
CA ASN A 7 -11.56 -31.37 17.99
C ASN A 7 -10.24 -31.97 17.46
N VAL A 8 -10.04 -31.97 16.15
CA VAL A 8 -8.70 -32.09 15.55
C VAL A 8 -8.06 -30.75 15.92
N GLU A 9 -7.13 -30.76 16.89
CA GLU A 9 -6.32 -29.59 17.13
C GLU A 9 -5.65 -29.23 15.80
N LYS A 10 -6.18 -28.19 15.15
CA LYS A 10 -5.67 -27.65 13.90
C LYS A 10 -4.40 -26.87 14.22
N SER A 11 -3.36 -27.57 14.70
CA SER A 11 -2.07 -26.97 14.92
C SER A 11 -1.50 -26.51 13.59
N LEU A 12 -0.86 -25.36 13.61
CA LEU A 12 -0.20 -24.76 12.46
C LEU A 12 0.82 -25.73 11.82
N GLU A 13 1.40 -26.60 12.64
CA GLU A 13 2.29 -27.70 12.27
C GLU A 13 1.68 -28.63 11.21
N ASN A 14 0.36 -28.86 11.23
CA ASN A 14 -0.32 -29.75 10.30
C ASN A 14 -0.65 -29.12 8.94
N PHE A 15 -0.44 -27.81 8.77
CA PHE A 15 -0.76 -27.10 7.52
C PHE A 15 0.49 -26.62 6.77
N MET A 16 1.65 -26.64 7.42
CA MET A 16 2.90 -26.05 6.92
C MET A 16 3.75 -27.07 6.15
N TYR A 17 3.13 -27.69 5.14
CA TYR A 17 3.81 -28.59 4.21
C TYR A 17 4.23 -27.85 2.93
N PRO A 18 5.38 -28.17 2.31
CA PRO A 18 5.80 -27.61 1.03
C PRO A 18 4.72 -27.71 -0.06
N ASP A 19 4.03 -28.85 -0.14
CA ASP A 19 2.96 -29.10 -1.12
C ASP A 19 1.76 -28.15 -0.95
N ALA A 20 1.55 -27.64 0.26
CA ALA A 20 0.48 -26.70 0.57
C ALA A 20 0.78 -25.27 0.08
N PHE A 21 2.00 -24.98 -0.39
CA PHE A 21 2.41 -23.64 -0.82
C PHE A 21 1.41 -23.02 -1.82
N LYS A 22 1.03 -23.78 -2.86
CA LYS A 22 0.06 -23.30 -3.87
C LYS A 22 -1.30 -22.96 -3.25
N PHE A 23 -1.76 -23.79 -2.32
CA PHE A 23 -3.03 -23.57 -1.62
C PHE A 23 -2.97 -22.34 -0.72
N ILE A 24 -1.84 -22.12 -0.04
CA ILE A 24 -1.61 -20.94 0.81
C ILE A 24 -1.58 -19.67 -0.04
N THR A 25 -0.86 -19.68 -1.15
CA THR A 25 -0.80 -18.56 -2.10
C THR A 25 -2.19 -18.22 -2.65
N GLN A 26 -2.96 -19.22 -3.06
CA GLN A 26 -4.32 -18.99 -3.56
C GLN A 26 -5.25 -18.45 -2.45
N SER A 27 -5.15 -18.99 -1.24
CA SER A 27 -5.93 -18.52 -0.09
C SER A 27 -5.58 -17.07 0.27
N CYS A 28 -4.29 -16.72 0.24
CA CYS A 28 -3.82 -15.35 0.43
C CYS A 28 -4.40 -14.41 -0.62
N LYS A 29 -4.35 -14.80 -1.89
CA LYS A 29 -4.95 -14.04 -3.01
C LYS A 29 -6.44 -13.79 -2.79
N ASN A 30 -7.18 -14.83 -2.41
CA ASN A 30 -8.61 -14.72 -2.14
C ASN A 30 -8.91 -13.77 -0.97
N VAL A 31 -8.17 -13.91 0.14
CA VAL A 31 -8.34 -13.07 1.35
C VAL A 31 -7.98 -11.61 1.10
N ALA A 32 -6.95 -11.35 0.30
CA ALA A 32 -6.53 -10.00 -0.07
C ALA A 32 -7.37 -9.37 -1.20
N GLY A 33 -8.36 -10.09 -1.72
CA GLY A 33 -9.24 -9.63 -2.80
C GLY A 33 -8.51 -9.44 -4.12
N PHE A 34 -7.73 -10.43 -4.53
CA PHE A 34 -7.05 -10.44 -5.82
C PHE A 34 -8.04 -10.55 -6.97
N ASP A 35 -7.98 -9.62 -7.93
CA ASP A 35 -8.71 -9.72 -9.20
C ASP A 35 -7.79 -10.27 -10.30
N GLY A 36 -8.20 -11.38 -10.90
CA GLY A 36 -7.44 -12.05 -11.95
C GLY A 36 -7.43 -11.31 -13.29
N ASN A 37 -8.39 -10.41 -13.52
CA ASN A 37 -8.48 -9.67 -14.79
C ASN A 37 -7.52 -8.48 -14.79
N THR A 38 -7.48 -7.70 -13.71
CA THR A 38 -6.59 -6.53 -13.58
C THR A 38 -5.24 -6.88 -12.97
N ASN A 39 -5.10 -8.07 -12.37
CA ASN A 39 -3.90 -8.49 -11.64
C ASN A 39 -3.53 -7.47 -10.53
N THR A 40 -4.56 -7.04 -9.80
CA THR A 40 -4.48 -6.09 -8.67
C THR A 40 -5.18 -6.65 -7.43
N TYR A 41 -4.87 -6.09 -6.27
CA TYR A 41 -5.46 -6.47 -4.99
C TYR A 41 -6.39 -5.38 -4.46
N ALA A 42 -7.52 -5.77 -3.87
CA ALA A 42 -8.37 -4.85 -3.12
C ALA A 42 -7.66 -4.33 -1.86
N ILE A 43 -6.96 -5.21 -1.13
CA ILE A 43 -6.19 -4.86 0.07
C ILE A 43 -4.75 -5.39 -0.06
N PRO A 44 -3.89 -4.73 -0.86
CA PRO A 44 -2.53 -5.21 -1.11
C PRO A 44 -1.67 -5.30 0.16
N SER A 45 -1.88 -4.38 1.12
CA SER A 45 -1.21 -4.42 2.42
C SER A 45 -1.48 -5.71 3.20
N LEU A 46 -2.67 -6.30 3.02
CA LEU A 46 -3.03 -7.55 3.68
C LEU A 46 -2.26 -8.73 3.08
N ALA A 47 -2.13 -8.80 1.75
CA ALA A 47 -1.33 -9.82 1.08
C ALA A 47 0.13 -9.84 1.57
N LEU A 48 0.74 -8.66 1.69
CA LEU A 48 2.12 -8.52 2.20
C LEU A 48 2.23 -8.93 3.67
N LYS A 49 1.25 -8.55 4.50
CA LYS A 49 1.23 -8.92 5.92
C LYS A 49 1.08 -10.43 6.13
N ILE A 50 0.25 -11.08 5.33
CA ILE A 50 0.05 -12.54 5.40
C ILE A 50 1.37 -13.27 5.12
N GLY A 51 2.06 -12.92 4.02
CA GLY A 51 3.33 -13.56 3.68
C GLY A 51 4.39 -13.40 4.77
N THR A 52 4.58 -12.17 5.24
CA THR A 52 5.56 -11.88 6.31
C THR A 52 5.21 -12.57 7.64
N THR A 53 3.93 -12.70 7.95
CA THR A 53 3.47 -13.41 9.17
C THR A 53 3.71 -14.91 9.05
N LEU A 54 3.40 -15.51 7.90
CA LEU A 54 3.62 -16.93 7.65
C LEU A 54 5.11 -17.29 7.69
N GLN A 55 5.98 -16.45 7.13
CA GLN A 55 7.44 -16.65 7.26
C GLN A 55 7.92 -16.62 8.72
N LYS A 56 7.34 -15.75 9.57
CA LYS A 56 7.65 -15.77 11.01
C LYS A 56 7.18 -17.06 11.67
N CYS A 57 5.98 -17.52 11.33
CA CYS A 57 5.47 -18.79 11.82
C CYS A 57 6.36 -19.97 11.40
N LEU A 58 6.87 -19.98 10.16
CA LEU A 58 7.81 -21.01 9.69
C LEU A 58 9.10 -21.00 10.50
N LYS A 59 9.67 -19.82 10.78
CA LYS A 59 10.85 -19.70 11.65
C LYS A 59 10.60 -20.26 13.05
N ILE A 60 9.44 -20.00 13.63
CA ILE A 60 9.04 -20.56 14.93
C ILE A 60 8.95 -22.10 14.86
N LEU A 61 8.41 -22.65 13.77
CA LEU A 61 8.34 -24.11 13.58
C LEU A 61 9.71 -24.75 13.42
N ILE A 62 10.63 -24.09 12.70
CA ILE A 62 12.02 -24.53 12.57
C ILE A 62 12.67 -24.54 13.96
N SER A 63 12.56 -23.45 14.73
CA SER A 63 13.07 -23.38 16.11
C SER A 63 12.49 -24.50 16.99
N LYS A 64 11.18 -24.73 16.92
CA LYS A 64 10.51 -25.81 17.66
C LYS A 64 11.01 -27.20 17.24
N GLY A 65 11.23 -27.43 15.94
CA GLY A 65 11.81 -28.67 15.41
C GLY A 65 13.22 -28.93 15.97
N ILE A 66 14.04 -27.89 16.05
CA ILE A 66 15.38 -27.96 16.64
C ILE A 66 15.30 -28.26 18.15
N GLU A 67 14.46 -27.54 18.89
CA GLU A 67 14.30 -27.73 20.34
C GLU A 67 13.79 -29.13 20.71
N THR A 68 12.92 -29.69 19.88
CA THR A 68 12.31 -31.01 20.10
C THR A 68 13.06 -32.15 19.42
N ASN A 69 14.18 -31.85 18.74
CA ASN A 69 14.96 -32.77 17.91
C ASN A 69 14.10 -33.52 16.86
N ASN A 70 13.05 -32.86 16.37
CA ASN A 70 12.16 -33.37 15.34
C ASN A 70 12.65 -32.89 13.96
N GLN A 71 13.53 -33.69 13.36
CA GLN A 71 14.13 -33.41 12.05
C GLN A 71 13.08 -33.29 10.94
N ASP A 72 12.01 -34.08 10.99
CA ASP A 72 10.98 -34.08 9.96
C ASP A 72 10.18 -32.77 9.96
N LEU A 73 9.79 -32.26 11.14
CA LEU A 73 9.17 -30.94 11.27
C LEU A 73 10.12 -29.82 10.79
N GLN A 74 11.39 -29.91 11.16
CA GLN A 74 12.41 -28.94 10.77
C GLN A 74 12.57 -28.89 9.24
N THR A 75 12.80 -30.03 8.59
CA THR A 75 13.02 -30.11 7.15
C THR A 75 11.83 -29.57 6.35
N ARG A 76 10.60 -29.96 6.71
CA ARG A 76 9.39 -29.46 6.03
C ARG A 76 9.24 -27.94 6.14
N ALA A 77 9.47 -27.40 7.34
CA ALA A 77 9.36 -25.96 7.57
C ALA A 77 10.48 -25.17 6.85
N GLU A 78 11.70 -25.71 6.77
CA GLU A 78 12.81 -25.13 6.00
C GLU A 78 12.54 -25.14 4.49
N GLU A 79 12.04 -26.26 3.96
CA GLU A 79 11.67 -26.38 2.54
C GLU A 79 10.56 -25.41 2.17
N LEU A 80 9.51 -25.33 2.98
CA LEU A 80 8.43 -24.37 2.77
C LEU A 80 8.93 -22.93 2.90
N SER A 81 9.83 -22.63 3.86
CA SER A 81 10.44 -21.30 3.99
C SER A 81 11.23 -20.91 2.74
N LYS A 82 11.99 -21.84 2.14
CA LYS A 82 12.71 -21.62 0.88
C LYS A 82 11.74 -21.35 -0.28
N LEU A 83 10.63 -22.09 -0.36
CA LEU A 83 9.59 -21.82 -1.37
C LEU A 83 9.01 -20.42 -1.24
N PHE A 84 8.78 -19.95 -0.01
CA PHE A 84 8.37 -18.57 0.25
C PHE A 84 9.43 -17.56 -0.21
N GLU A 85 10.72 -17.79 0.05
CA GLU A 85 11.77 -16.87 -0.39
C GLU A 85 11.89 -16.78 -1.92
N ILE A 86 11.75 -17.90 -2.61
CA ILE A 86 11.92 -17.97 -4.07
C ILE A 86 10.67 -17.44 -4.80
N ASN A 87 9.48 -17.92 -4.45
CA ASN A 87 8.29 -17.73 -5.29
C ASN A 87 7.34 -16.65 -4.77
N TRP A 88 7.36 -16.33 -3.47
CA TRP A 88 6.35 -15.43 -2.88
C TRP A 88 6.42 -14.01 -3.45
N THR A 89 7.63 -13.55 -3.78
CA THR A 89 7.84 -12.22 -4.35
C THR A 89 7.14 -12.10 -5.69
N ASP A 90 7.30 -13.08 -6.57
CA ASP A 90 6.73 -13.06 -7.91
C ASP A 90 5.22 -13.35 -7.89
N ASP A 91 4.79 -14.30 -7.05
CA ASP A 91 3.39 -14.73 -7.01
C ASP A 91 2.46 -13.72 -6.32
N VAL A 92 2.97 -12.96 -5.35
CA VAL A 92 2.16 -12.13 -4.45
C VAL A 92 2.73 -10.72 -4.29
N SER A 93 3.96 -10.59 -3.77
CA SER A 93 4.46 -9.30 -3.29
C SER A 93 4.63 -8.28 -4.41
N SER A 94 5.09 -8.70 -5.59
CA SER A 94 5.32 -7.83 -6.75
C SER A 94 4.00 -7.17 -7.19
N ASN A 95 2.95 -7.98 -7.39
CA ASN A 95 1.64 -7.47 -7.76
C ASN A 95 1.02 -6.60 -6.64
N ALA A 96 1.17 -7.00 -5.38
CA ALA A 96 0.66 -6.22 -4.25
C ALA A 96 1.37 -4.86 -4.10
N LEU A 97 2.70 -4.81 -4.23
CA LEU A 97 3.48 -3.58 -4.20
C LEU A 97 3.16 -2.67 -5.39
N ARG A 98 2.99 -3.26 -6.57
CA ARG A 98 2.54 -2.52 -7.75
C ARG A 98 1.18 -1.86 -7.50
N THR A 99 0.20 -2.61 -7.00
CA THR A 99 -1.13 -2.06 -6.67
C THR A 99 -1.04 -0.94 -5.62
N LEU A 100 -0.21 -1.09 -4.59
CA LEU A 100 0.03 -0.02 -3.60
C LEU A 100 0.60 1.24 -4.25
N HIS A 101 1.57 1.07 -5.12
CA HIS A 101 2.23 2.17 -5.80
C HIS A 101 1.26 2.88 -6.76
N GLU A 102 0.51 2.12 -7.56
CA GLU A 102 -0.53 2.66 -8.45
C GLU A 102 -1.62 3.40 -7.67
N ALA A 103 -2.10 2.84 -6.56
CA ALA A 103 -3.08 3.50 -5.71
C ALA A 103 -2.55 4.84 -5.17
N LYS A 104 -1.30 4.85 -4.66
CA LYS A 104 -0.64 6.07 -4.18
C LYS A 104 -0.50 7.11 -5.30
N GLN A 105 -0.04 6.70 -6.48
CA GLN A 105 0.12 7.59 -7.62
C GLN A 105 -1.21 8.17 -8.09
N ASN A 106 -2.28 7.38 -8.10
CA ASN A 106 -3.61 7.84 -8.50
C ASN A 106 -4.16 8.85 -7.50
N SER A 107 -4.02 8.62 -6.20
CA SER A 107 -4.39 9.61 -5.18
C SER A 107 -3.55 10.89 -5.25
N GLN A 108 -2.28 10.81 -5.65
CA GLN A 108 -1.46 12.01 -5.86
C GLN A 108 -1.87 12.83 -7.10
N LYS A 109 -2.41 12.19 -8.14
CA LYS A 109 -2.93 12.92 -9.32
C LYS A 109 -4.14 13.78 -8.96
N GLU A 110 -4.98 13.34 -8.02
CA GLU A 110 -6.12 14.12 -7.53
C GLU A 110 -5.70 15.34 -6.70
N LEU A 111 -4.46 15.36 -6.19
CA LEU A 111 -3.91 16.50 -5.43
C LEU A 111 -3.29 17.58 -6.33
N LEU A 112 -3.16 17.33 -7.63
CA LEU A 112 -2.69 18.35 -8.55
C LEU A 112 -3.82 19.35 -8.77
N PRO A 113 -3.61 20.66 -8.54
CA PRO A 113 -4.63 21.66 -8.84
C PRO A 113 -5.01 21.52 -10.31
N LEU A 114 -6.31 21.52 -10.58
CA LEU A 114 -6.80 21.38 -11.95
C LEU A 114 -6.26 22.56 -12.77
N ALA A 115 -6.08 22.38 -14.08
CA ALA A 115 -5.65 23.47 -14.96
C ALA A 115 -6.55 24.71 -14.82
N ASN A 116 -7.82 24.50 -14.47
CA ASN A 116 -8.77 25.56 -14.18
C ASN A 116 -8.45 26.31 -12.87
N ASP A 117 -8.02 25.60 -11.82
CA ASP A 117 -7.64 26.22 -10.55
C ASP A 117 -6.40 27.11 -10.71
N VAL A 118 -5.41 26.62 -11.47
CA VAL A 118 -4.21 27.40 -11.84
C VAL A 118 -4.60 28.63 -12.66
N LYS A 119 -5.56 28.47 -13.59
CA LYS A 119 -6.07 29.58 -14.41
C LYS A 119 -6.77 30.63 -13.55
N VAL A 120 -7.70 30.24 -12.67
CA VAL A 120 -8.40 31.15 -11.75
C VAL A 120 -7.42 31.89 -10.86
N MET A 121 -6.41 31.21 -10.32
CA MET A 121 -5.36 31.85 -9.53
C MET A 121 -4.56 32.87 -10.37
N SER A 122 -4.18 32.52 -11.60
CA SER A 122 -3.44 33.43 -12.48
C SER A 122 -4.27 34.66 -12.89
N GLU A 123 -5.57 34.47 -13.14
CA GLU A 123 -6.49 35.56 -13.47
C GLU A 123 -6.71 36.48 -12.27
N TYR A 124 -6.86 35.91 -11.06
CA TYR A 124 -6.97 36.67 -9.82
C TYR A 124 -5.72 37.52 -9.57
N LEU A 125 -4.53 36.93 -9.69
CA LEU A 125 -3.27 37.66 -9.51
C LEU A 125 -3.12 38.81 -10.52
N ARG A 126 -3.49 38.56 -11.78
CA ARG A 126 -3.46 39.60 -12.82
C ARG A 126 -4.48 40.71 -12.56
N HIS A 127 -5.66 40.36 -12.06
CA HIS A 127 -6.69 41.33 -11.71
C HIS A 127 -6.27 42.22 -10.53
N GLU A 128 -5.68 41.63 -9.48
CA GLU A 128 -5.14 42.40 -8.35
C GLU A 128 -4.01 43.33 -8.82
N GLU A 129 -3.09 42.83 -9.66
CA GLU A 129 -2.01 43.63 -10.24
C GLU A 129 -2.56 44.84 -11.02
N GLU A 130 -3.51 44.62 -11.93
CA GLU A 130 -4.14 45.68 -12.71
C GLU A 130 -4.88 46.69 -11.80
N THR A 131 -5.57 46.22 -10.76
CA THR A 131 -6.33 47.07 -9.83
C THR A 131 -5.42 47.98 -9.01
N HIS A 132 -4.32 47.44 -8.48
CA HIS A 132 -3.36 48.24 -7.71
C HIS A 132 -2.54 49.17 -8.61
N ALA A 133 -2.19 48.75 -9.84
CA ALA A 133 -1.54 49.60 -10.83
C ALA A 133 -2.41 50.80 -11.23
N ASN A 134 -3.71 50.58 -11.47
CA ASN A 134 -4.65 51.67 -11.77
C ASN A 134 -4.84 52.62 -10.57
N THR A 135 -4.92 52.08 -9.35
CA THR A 135 -5.00 52.88 -8.12
C THR A 135 -3.77 53.77 -7.92
N LEU A 136 -2.58 53.26 -8.28
CA LEU A 136 -1.34 54.05 -8.27
C LEU A 136 -1.34 55.19 -9.30
N GLN A 137 -2.01 54.99 -10.43
CA GLN A 137 -2.10 55.96 -11.52
C GLN A 137 -3.16 57.04 -11.26
N GLU A 138 -4.25 56.70 -10.56
CA GLU A 138 -5.35 57.61 -10.23
C GLU A 138 -5.14 58.39 -8.91
N SER A 139 -4.31 57.89 -7.99
CA SER A 139 -4.06 58.56 -6.70
C SER A 139 -3.31 59.89 -6.86
N ALA A 140 -3.87 60.96 -6.29
CA ALA A 140 -3.34 62.32 -6.38
C ALA A 140 -2.35 62.67 -5.25
N SER A 141 -2.33 61.90 -4.15
CA SER A 141 -1.51 62.13 -2.97
C SER A 141 -0.36 61.13 -2.82
N ASP A 142 0.84 61.61 -2.45
CA ASP A 142 2.04 60.78 -2.20
C ASP A 142 1.85 59.75 -1.07
N CYS A 143 0.93 60.03 -0.13
CA CYS A 143 0.56 59.14 0.97
C CYS A 143 -0.16 57.87 0.46
N GLU A 144 -1.12 58.04 -0.44
CA GLU A 144 -1.96 56.96 -0.99
C GLU A 144 -1.13 56.05 -1.90
N LYS A 145 -0.20 56.64 -2.67
CA LYS A 145 0.75 55.89 -3.49
C LYS A 145 1.62 54.97 -2.63
N ARG A 146 2.18 55.46 -1.53
CA ARG A 146 3.00 54.65 -0.61
C ARG A 146 2.23 53.48 0.00
N GLN A 147 0.96 53.67 0.35
CA GLN A 147 0.12 52.60 0.89
C GLN A 147 -0.20 51.52 -0.15
N ALA A 148 -0.42 51.92 -1.42
CA ALA A 148 -0.62 50.98 -2.51
C ALA A 148 0.65 50.17 -2.84
N TRP A 149 1.84 50.80 -2.81
CA TRP A 149 3.12 50.08 -2.96
C TRP A 149 3.37 49.03 -1.89
N HIS A 150 3.00 49.30 -0.64
CA HIS A 150 3.13 48.33 0.46
C HIS A 150 2.24 47.09 0.32
N LYS A 151 1.18 47.14 -0.49
CA LYS A 151 0.30 45.99 -0.76
C LYS A 151 0.77 45.12 -1.93
N LEU A 152 1.71 45.61 -2.74
CA LEU A 152 2.30 44.94 -3.90
C LEU A 152 3.60 44.19 -3.57
N SER A 153 4.25 44.50 -2.44
CA SER A 153 5.45 43.83 -1.92
C SER A 153 5.12 42.69 -0.97
#